data_AF-A0A537RT55-F1
#
_entry.id   AF-A0A537RT55-F1
#
_cell.length_a   1.000
_cell.length_b   1.000
_cell.length_c   1.000
_cell.angle_alpha   90.00
_cell.angle_beta   90.00
_cell.angle_gamma   90.00
#
_symmetry.space_group_name_H-M   'P 1'
#
loop_
_entity.id
_entity.type
_entity.pdbx_description
1 polymer ?
#
loop_
_entity_poly.entity_id
_entity_poly.type
_entity_poly.pdbx_seq_one_letter_code
_entity_poly.pdbx_strand_id
1 'polypeptide(L)'
;MRFEQQIVPQVDRLSSAFEHSITWEDDLWRADPVDVEAIHAPARRKFAELLDAVTAERGSAAQARILLFHGQSGAGKTHLIRALRTSAHRAGKAYVGYAQMTPDVANYADYYLRRLVNSLEKPYDPDQGGESGLARLTNHLVGDKGVLDPAALEKLREAKLNEAQLAKMVLALADDIVNAPKLAGQSLDINIVRALLYLQRSDPRI
;
A
#
# COMPACT_ATOMS: atom_id res chain seq x y z
N MET A 1 46.17 20.85 23.18
CA MET A 1 44.89 20.92 22.45
C MET A 1 44.59 19.51 21.94
N ARG A 2 43.72 18.77 22.62
CA ARG A 2 43.30 17.41 22.23
C ARG A 2 42.06 17.54 21.35
N PHE A 3 42.09 16.94 20.17
CA PHE A 3 40.91 16.69 19.36
C PHE A 3 40.40 15.29 19.73
N GLU A 4 39.42 15.24 20.64
CA GLU A 4 38.55 14.08 20.78
C GLU A 4 37.45 14.22 19.71
N GLN A 5 37.60 13.53 18.59
CA GLN A 5 36.50 13.34 17.65
C GLN A 5 35.64 12.17 18.15
N GLN A 6 34.37 12.48 18.44
CA GLN A 6 33.29 11.54 18.70
C GLN A 6 33.16 10.53 17.54
N ILE A 7 33.65 9.30 17.74
CA ILE A 7 33.41 8.15 16.83
C ILE A 7 32.40 7.18 17.47
N VAL A 8 31.36 7.69 18.13
CA VAL A 8 30.37 6.86 18.85
C VAL A 8 28.89 7.20 18.58
N PRO A 9 28.42 7.34 17.31
CA PRO A 9 26.98 7.19 17.05
C PRO A 9 26.62 6.07 16.04
N GLN A 10 27.61 5.42 15.41
CA GLN A 10 27.35 4.48 14.31
C GLN A 10 27.23 3.02 14.76
N VAL A 11 28.01 2.63 15.78
CA VAL A 11 28.04 1.25 16.29
C VAL A 11 26.75 0.90 17.03
N ASP A 12 26.19 1.82 17.81
CA ASP A 12 24.93 1.60 18.53
C ASP A 12 23.74 1.42 17.58
N ARG A 13 23.71 2.13 16.43
CA ARG A 13 22.70 1.93 15.38
C ARG A 13 22.81 0.57 14.69
N LEU A 14 24.03 0.10 14.47
CA LEU A 14 24.27 -1.22 13.89
C LEU A 14 23.89 -2.32 14.88
N SER A 15 24.24 -2.17 16.16
CA SER A 15 23.86 -3.12 17.22
C SER A 15 22.34 -3.22 17.38
N SER A 16 21.62 -2.09 17.38
CA SER A 16 20.15 -2.11 17.39
C SER A 16 19.56 -2.77 16.14
N ALA A 17 20.19 -2.63 14.97
CA ALA A 17 19.74 -3.28 13.75
C ALA A 17 19.83 -4.82 13.80
N PHE A 18 20.79 -5.39 14.53
CA PHE A 18 20.94 -6.84 14.71
C PHE A 18 20.01 -7.44 15.77
N GLU A 19 19.61 -6.66 16.77
CA GLU A 19 18.63 -7.08 17.79
C GLU A 19 17.20 -7.24 17.24
N HIS A 20 16.92 -6.73 16.04
CA HIS A 20 15.65 -6.95 15.30
C HIS A 20 15.55 -8.31 14.58
N SER A 21 16.29 -9.33 15.05
CA SER A 21 16.13 -10.71 14.52
C SER A 21 14.71 -11.28 14.72
N ILE A 22 13.88 -10.61 15.54
CA ILE A 22 12.44 -10.81 15.61
C ILE A 22 11.77 -9.66 14.86
N THR A 23 11.50 -9.84 13.57
CA THR A 23 10.62 -8.95 12.80
C THR A 23 9.21 -9.04 13.36
N TRP A 24 8.70 -7.94 13.92
CA TRP A 24 7.29 -7.78 14.29
C TRP A 24 6.47 -7.41 13.05
N GLU A 25 5.14 -7.60 13.10
CA GLU A 25 4.25 -7.25 11.98
C GLU A 25 4.43 -5.79 11.52
N ASP A 26 4.73 -4.89 12.46
CA ASP A 26 4.97 -3.48 12.16
C ASP A 26 6.31 -3.22 11.45
N ASP A 27 7.33 -4.06 11.67
CA ASP A 27 8.65 -3.91 11.02
C ASP A 27 8.58 -4.16 9.51
N LEU A 28 7.56 -4.92 9.07
CA LEU A 28 7.28 -5.10 7.65
C LEU A 28 7.09 -3.76 6.93
N TRP A 29 6.61 -2.72 7.63
CA TRP A 29 6.22 -1.43 7.05
C TRP A 29 7.31 -0.40 6.85
N ARG A 30 8.54 -0.72 7.24
CA ARG A 30 9.72 0.14 7.01
C ARG A 30 10.72 -0.60 6.16
N ALA A 31 11.52 0.09 5.35
CA ALA A 31 12.67 -0.54 4.72
C ALA A 31 13.63 -1.11 5.77
N ASP A 32 14.23 -2.26 5.48
CA ASP A 32 15.25 -2.84 6.35
C ASP A 32 16.58 -2.11 6.13
N PRO A 33 17.14 -1.45 7.17
CA PRO A 33 18.37 -0.67 7.01
C PRO A 33 19.60 -1.53 6.69
N VAL A 34 19.52 -2.85 6.90
CA VAL A 34 20.61 -3.79 6.63
C VAL A 34 20.26 -4.80 5.53
N ASP A 35 19.25 -4.52 4.71
CA ASP A 35 18.95 -5.35 3.54
C ASP A 35 20.14 -5.37 2.56
N VAL A 36 20.43 -6.56 2.04
CA VAL A 36 21.45 -6.77 1.01
C VAL A 36 20.81 -7.54 -0.13
N GLU A 37 20.83 -6.96 -1.33
CA GLU A 37 20.13 -7.49 -2.51
C GLU A 37 20.59 -8.91 -2.91
N ALA A 38 21.82 -9.29 -2.56
CA ALA A 38 22.34 -10.64 -2.79
C ALA A 38 21.57 -11.72 -1.99
N ILE A 39 20.99 -11.36 -0.84
CA ILE A 39 20.21 -12.28 0.00
C ILE A 39 18.87 -12.56 -0.65
N HIS A 40 18.57 -13.85 -0.87
CA HIS A 40 17.39 -14.32 -1.60
C HIS A 40 17.30 -13.84 -3.07
N ALA A 41 18.42 -13.46 -3.69
CA ALA A 41 18.44 -12.94 -5.06
C ALA A 41 17.61 -13.75 -6.08
N PRO A 42 17.60 -15.11 -6.08
CA PRO A 42 16.74 -15.87 -6.98
C PRO A 42 15.24 -15.64 -6.75
N ALA A 43 14.81 -15.56 -5.49
CA ALA A 43 13.41 -15.33 -5.12
C ALA A 43 12.97 -13.91 -5.46
N ARG A 44 13.83 -12.91 -5.20
CA ARG A 44 13.59 -11.50 -5.57
C ARG A 44 13.41 -11.33 -7.07
N ARG A 45 14.32 -11.93 -7.86
CA ARG A 45 14.23 -11.91 -9.32
C ARG A 45 12.92 -12.50 -9.81
N LYS A 46 12.52 -13.67 -9.27
CA LYS A 46 11.29 -14.32 -9.70
C LYS A 46 10.04 -13.49 -9.37
N PHE A 47 10.03 -12.83 -8.22
CA PHE A 47 8.97 -11.89 -7.86
C PHE A 47 8.93 -10.69 -8.81
N ALA A 48 10.07 -10.06 -9.11
CA ALA A 48 10.15 -8.92 -10.00
C ALA A 48 9.64 -9.26 -11.42
N GLU A 49 10.08 -10.39 -11.98
CA GLU A 49 9.59 -10.88 -13.27
C GLU A 49 8.07 -11.09 -13.27
N LEU A 50 7.53 -11.66 -12.19
CA LEU A 50 6.09 -11.89 -12.06
C LEU A 50 5.31 -10.59 -11.96
N LEU A 51 5.79 -9.65 -11.15
CA LEU A 51 5.17 -8.33 -10.99
C LEU A 51 5.18 -7.56 -12.31
N ASP A 52 6.28 -7.61 -13.05
CA ASP A 52 6.40 -6.96 -14.35
C ASP A 52 5.43 -7.57 -15.36
N ALA A 53 5.31 -8.90 -15.40
CA ALA A 53 4.35 -9.56 -16.29
C ALA A 53 2.89 -9.15 -15.98
N VAL A 54 2.50 -9.18 -14.70
CA VAL A 54 1.12 -8.83 -14.28
C VAL A 54 0.81 -7.35 -14.52
N THR A 55 1.78 -6.46 -14.35
CA THR A 55 1.56 -5.01 -14.51
C THR A 55 1.68 -4.53 -15.95
N ALA A 56 2.32 -5.30 -16.83
CA ALA A 56 2.41 -5.01 -18.27
C ALA A 56 1.13 -5.38 -19.05
N GLU A 57 0.37 -6.38 -18.60
CA GLU A 57 -0.89 -6.85 -19.20
C GLU A 57 -2.09 -5.88 -18.94
N ARG A 58 -1.88 -4.57 -19.13
CA ARG A 58 -2.93 -3.55 -18.94
C ARG A 58 -4.11 -3.80 -19.90
N GLY A 59 -5.24 -4.25 -19.37
CA GLY A 59 -6.53 -4.27 -20.08
C GLY A 59 -7.21 -5.64 -20.23
N SER A 60 -6.56 -6.73 -19.81
CA SER A 60 -7.20 -8.03 -19.60
C SER A 60 -7.48 -8.18 -18.10
N ALA A 61 -8.47 -8.99 -17.70
CA ALA A 61 -8.60 -9.44 -16.32
C ALA A 61 -7.34 -10.23 -15.96
N ALA A 62 -6.30 -9.52 -15.49
CA ALA A 62 -4.98 -10.08 -15.25
C ALA A 62 -5.14 -11.32 -14.37
N GLN A 63 -4.73 -12.46 -14.91
CA GLN A 63 -4.95 -13.72 -14.23
C GLN A 63 -4.20 -13.67 -12.89
N ALA A 64 -4.92 -13.93 -11.80
CA ALA A 64 -4.31 -13.99 -10.47
C ALA A 64 -3.14 -14.99 -10.48
N ARG A 65 -1.99 -14.55 -9.98
CA ARG A 65 -0.77 -15.36 -9.87
C ARG A 65 -0.49 -15.65 -8.41
N ILE A 66 -0.06 -16.88 -8.13
CA ILE A 66 0.37 -17.30 -6.80
C ILE A 66 1.85 -17.63 -6.88
N LEU A 67 2.64 -17.03 -5.99
CA LEU A 67 4.06 -17.34 -5.82
C LEU A 67 4.27 -17.91 -4.42
N LEU A 68 4.88 -19.09 -4.34
CA LEU A 68 5.10 -19.81 -3.09
C LEU A 68 6.59 -19.83 -2.74
N PHE A 69 6.93 -19.26 -1.59
CA PHE A 69 8.30 -19.27 -1.06
C PHE A 69 8.46 -20.41 -0.04
N HIS A 70 9.37 -21.33 -0.34
CA HIS A 70 9.73 -22.41 0.58
C HIS A 70 11.05 -22.10 1.28
N GLY A 71 11.10 -22.40 2.57
CA GLY A 71 12.33 -22.26 3.35
C GLY A 71 12.11 -22.74 4.78
N GLN A 72 13.19 -23.23 5.39
CA GLN A 72 13.19 -23.65 6.79
C GLN A 72 12.81 -22.49 7.74
N SER A 73 12.44 -22.82 8.99
CA SER A 73 12.28 -21.79 10.01
C SER A 73 13.57 -21.00 10.17
N GLY A 74 13.49 -19.68 10.33
CA GLY A 74 14.66 -18.81 10.41
C GLY A 74 15.36 -18.53 9.07
N ALA A 75 14.93 -19.11 7.94
CA ALA A 75 15.56 -18.89 6.63
C ALA A 75 15.31 -17.49 6.02
N GLY A 76 14.89 -16.49 6.81
CA GLY A 76 14.70 -15.12 6.32
C GLY A 76 13.42 -14.86 5.51
N LYS A 77 12.39 -15.72 5.60
CA LYS A 77 11.14 -15.53 4.83
C LYS A 77 10.47 -14.18 5.09
N THR A 78 10.38 -13.75 6.34
CA THR A 78 9.77 -12.45 6.68
C THR A 78 10.61 -11.30 6.15
N HIS A 79 11.95 -11.40 6.24
CA HIS A 79 12.87 -10.44 5.64
C HIS A 79 12.69 -10.37 4.12
N LEU A 80 12.55 -11.52 3.44
CA LEU A 80 12.24 -11.55 2.02
C LEU A 80 10.93 -10.81 1.72
N ILE A 81 9.82 -11.10 2.41
CA ILE A 81 8.54 -10.41 2.16
C ILE A 81 8.66 -8.89 2.36
N ARG A 82 9.39 -8.46 3.39
CA ARG A 82 9.71 -7.03 3.63
C ARG A 82 10.44 -6.42 2.43
N ALA A 83 11.48 -7.08 1.95
CA ALA A 83 12.27 -6.59 0.83
C ALA A 83 11.49 -6.55 -0.50
N LEU A 84 10.65 -7.57 -0.76
CA LEU A 84 9.77 -7.58 -1.93
C LEU A 84 8.78 -6.41 -1.90
N ARG A 85 8.18 -6.13 -0.74
CA ARG A 85 7.31 -4.96 -0.57
C ARG A 85 8.06 -3.68 -0.82
N THR A 86 9.25 -3.52 -0.22
CA THR A 86 10.06 -2.31 -0.36
C THR A 86 10.41 -2.07 -1.83
N SER A 87 10.82 -3.12 -2.55
CA SER A 87 11.10 -3.05 -3.99
C SER A 87 9.86 -2.63 -4.81
N ALA A 88 8.70 -3.25 -4.55
CA ALA A 88 7.48 -2.94 -5.27
C ALA A 88 6.99 -1.49 -5.05
N HIS A 89 7.09 -0.98 -3.81
CA HIS A 89 6.71 0.38 -3.46
C HIS A 89 7.71 1.42 -4.00
N ARG A 90 9.02 1.18 -3.88
CA ARG A 90 10.06 2.06 -4.46
C ARG A 90 9.91 2.18 -5.98
N ALA A 91 9.50 1.10 -6.65
CA ALA A 91 9.23 1.10 -8.08
C ALA A 91 7.87 1.74 -8.45
N GLY A 92 7.00 2.04 -7.48
CA GLY A 92 5.67 2.58 -7.74
C GLY A 92 4.72 1.62 -8.48
N LYS A 93 5.02 0.30 -8.47
CA LYS A 93 4.37 -0.70 -9.34
C LYS A 93 3.19 -1.42 -8.70
N ALA A 94 3.11 -1.44 -7.38
CA ALA A 94 2.07 -2.18 -6.68
C ALA A 94 1.70 -1.55 -5.33
N TYR A 95 0.59 -2.04 -4.78
CA TYR A 95 0.22 -1.93 -3.38
C TYR A 95 0.32 -3.31 -2.74
N VAL A 96 0.79 -3.38 -1.50
CA VAL A 96 1.00 -4.64 -0.79
C VAL A 96 0.09 -4.76 0.42
N GLY A 97 -0.66 -5.86 0.49
CA GLY A 97 -1.37 -6.31 1.68
C GLY A 97 -0.64 -7.46 2.36
N TYR A 98 -0.59 -7.44 3.69
CA TYR A 98 -0.03 -8.54 4.48
C TYR A 98 -1.09 -9.09 5.44
N ALA A 99 -1.24 -10.41 5.44
CA ALA A 99 -2.11 -11.11 6.38
C ALA A 99 -1.41 -12.41 6.80
N GLN A 100 -1.30 -12.62 8.11
CA GLN A 100 -0.80 -13.87 8.65
C GLN A 100 -1.91 -14.91 8.64
N MET A 101 -1.63 -16.14 8.19
CA MET A 101 -2.58 -17.23 8.35
C MET A 101 -2.76 -17.53 9.84
N THR A 102 -4.00 -17.45 10.32
CA THR A 102 -4.38 -17.81 11.69
C THR A 102 -5.56 -18.78 11.65
N PRO A 103 -5.52 -19.87 12.43
CA PRO A 103 -6.57 -20.90 12.41
C PRO A 103 -7.88 -20.48 13.08
N ASP A 104 -7.85 -19.49 13.98
CA ASP A 104 -8.97 -19.16 14.88
C ASP A 104 -9.85 -18.01 14.37
N VAL A 105 -10.13 -17.98 13.07
CA VAL A 105 -10.95 -16.92 12.46
C VAL A 105 -12.24 -17.50 11.89
N ALA A 106 -13.37 -17.10 12.47
CA ALA A 106 -14.70 -17.53 12.05
C ALA A 106 -15.10 -17.02 10.65
N ASN A 107 -14.63 -15.83 10.26
CA ASN A 107 -14.85 -15.25 8.93
C ASN A 107 -13.53 -14.76 8.33
N TYR A 108 -12.90 -15.60 7.52
CA TYR A 108 -11.60 -15.31 6.93
C TYR A 108 -11.65 -14.15 5.93
N ALA A 109 -12.77 -13.95 5.24
CA ALA A 109 -12.91 -12.86 4.27
C ALA A 109 -12.90 -11.49 4.98
N ASP A 110 -13.65 -11.34 6.07
CA ASP A 110 -13.63 -10.11 6.90
C ASP A 110 -12.23 -9.88 7.50
N TYR A 111 -11.60 -10.92 8.04
CA TYR A 111 -10.23 -10.83 8.54
C TYR A 111 -9.25 -10.35 7.48
N TYR A 112 -9.26 -10.96 6.30
CA TYR A 112 -8.35 -10.60 5.22
C TYR A 112 -8.60 -9.17 4.73
N LEU A 113 -9.87 -8.76 4.58
CA LEU A 113 -10.24 -7.39 4.22
C LEU A 113 -9.70 -6.38 5.23
N ARG A 114 -9.90 -6.62 6.53
CA ARG A 114 -9.35 -5.74 7.60
C ARG A 114 -7.83 -5.66 7.52
N ARG A 115 -7.14 -6.79 7.31
CA ARG A 115 -5.68 -6.80 7.18
C ARG A 115 -5.21 -6.07 5.93
N LEU A 116 -5.94 -6.17 4.83
CA LEU A 116 -5.66 -5.42 3.61
C LEU A 116 -5.87 -3.92 3.82
N VAL A 117 -6.99 -3.49 4.42
CA VAL A 117 -7.24 -2.08 4.74
C VAL A 117 -6.15 -1.54 5.67
N ASN A 118 -5.85 -2.24 6.77
CA ASN A 118 -4.78 -1.87 7.70
C ASN A 118 -3.43 -1.76 6.98
N SER A 119 -3.14 -2.63 6.02
CA SER A 119 -1.91 -2.58 5.21
C SER A 119 -1.86 -1.33 4.33
N LEU A 120 -2.98 -0.95 3.73
CA LEU A 120 -3.08 0.21 2.86
C LEU A 120 -3.13 1.53 3.64
N GLU A 121 -3.47 1.52 4.93
CA GLU A 121 -3.36 2.69 5.81
C GLU A 121 -1.91 3.02 6.20
N LYS A 122 -0.99 2.07 6.06
CA LYS A 122 0.44 2.28 6.33
C LYS A 122 1.07 3.15 5.24
N PRO A 123 2.19 3.83 5.52
CA PRO A 123 2.86 4.68 4.54
C PRO A 123 3.22 3.91 3.27
N TYR A 124 2.99 4.54 2.11
CA TYR A 124 3.35 3.96 0.82
C TYR A 124 4.87 3.97 0.61
N ASP A 125 5.53 5.10 0.87
CA ASP A 125 7.00 5.21 0.77
C ASP A 125 7.67 4.50 1.96
N PRO A 126 8.45 3.42 1.73
CA PRO A 126 9.07 2.64 2.78
C PRO A 126 10.29 3.33 3.44
N ASP A 127 10.81 4.40 2.84
CA ASP A 127 12.03 5.10 3.25
C ASP A 127 11.72 6.39 4.01
N GLN A 128 10.75 7.17 3.52
CA GLN A 128 10.41 8.49 4.06
C GLN A 128 9.09 8.53 4.81
N GLY A 129 8.24 7.50 4.66
CA GLY A 129 6.87 7.53 5.14
C GLY A 129 6.00 8.51 4.35
N GLY A 130 5.06 9.18 5.02
CA GLY A 130 4.18 10.16 4.37
C GLY A 130 2.80 9.59 4.05
N GLU A 131 2.32 9.78 2.82
CA GLU A 131 0.97 9.38 2.45
C GLU A 131 0.76 7.86 2.57
N SER A 132 -0.44 7.46 2.99
CA SER A 132 -0.83 6.05 3.04
C SER A 132 -1.09 5.50 1.64
N GLY A 133 -1.07 4.18 1.49
CA GLY A 133 -1.49 3.51 0.27
C GLY A 133 -2.93 3.89 -0.14
N LEU A 134 -3.86 3.98 0.81
CA LEU A 134 -5.24 4.41 0.56
C LEU A 134 -5.32 5.85 0.09
N ALA A 135 -4.60 6.77 0.74
CA ALA A 135 -4.57 8.17 0.34
C ALA A 135 -4.01 8.31 -1.08
N ARG A 136 -2.87 7.66 -1.35
CA ARG A 136 -2.25 7.63 -2.68
C ARG A 136 -3.20 7.08 -3.74
N LEU A 137 -3.80 5.91 -3.50
CA LEU A 137 -4.74 5.27 -4.42
C LEU A 137 -5.91 6.18 -4.76
N THR A 138 -6.51 6.77 -3.73
CA THR A 138 -7.67 7.65 -3.89
C THR A 138 -7.29 8.94 -4.62
N ASN A 139 -6.15 9.54 -4.27
CA ASN A 139 -5.64 10.74 -4.93
C ASN A 139 -5.35 10.50 -6.42
N HIS A 140 -4.82 9.32 -6.79
CA HIS A 140 -4.63 8.96 -8.19
C HIS A 140 -5.94 8.73 -8.94
N LEU A 141 -6.96 8.15 -8.29
CA LEU A 141 -8.27 7.95 -8.89
C LEU A 141 -8.95 9.30 -9.18
N VAL A 142 -8.99 10.20 -8.20
CA VAL A 142 -9.77 11.45 -8.28
C VAL A 142 -8.99 12.65 -8.83
N GLY A 143 -7.66 12.58 -8.86
CA GLY A 143 -6.80 13.65 -9.39
C GLY A 143 -6.72 13.71 -10.92
N ASP A 144 -7.27 12.70 -11.60
CA ASP A 144 -7.30 12.64 -13.06
C ASP A 144 -8.48 13.42 -13.61
N LYS A 145 -8.20 14.51 -14.35
CA LYS A 145 -9.23 15.38 -14.96
C LYS A 145 -10.10 14.64 -15.98
N GLY A 146 -9.63 13.51 -16.52
CA GLY A 146 -10.43 12.66 -17.40
C GLY A 146 -11.39 11.73 -16.66
N VAL A 147 -11.35 11.72 -15.32
CA VAL A 147 -12.18 10.90 -14.44
C VAL A 147 -13.11 11.77 -13.59
N LEU A 148 -12.61 12.86 -13.01
CA LEU A 148 -13.40 13.75 -12.15
C LEU A 148 -13.06 15.22 -12.39
N ASP A 149 -14.07 16.08 -12.36
CA ASP A 149 -13.87 17.54 -12.39
C ASP A 149 -13.16 18.00 -11.10
N PRO A 150 -12.00 18.69 -11.21
CA PRO A 150 -11.31 19.25 -10.06
C PRO A 150 -12.18 20.14 -9.17
N ALA A 151 -13.11 20.91 -9.74
CA ALA A 151 -13.99 21.77 -8.94
C ALA A 151 -14.97 20.95 -8.08
N ALA A 152 -15.42 19.80 -8.60
CA ALA A 152 -16.27 18.87 -7.85
C ALA A 152 -15.50 18.18 -6.71
N LEU A 153 -14.24 17.81 -6.95
CA LEU A 153 -13.35 17.27 -5.91
C LEU A 153 -13.07 18.29 -4.81
N GLU A 154 -12.80 19.53 -5.15
CA GLU A 154 -12.53 20.60 -4.18
C GLU A 154 -13.77 20.90 -3.33
N LYS A 155 -14.95 20.88 -3.96
CA LYS A 155 -16.22 20.95 -3.25
C LYS A 155 -16.44 19.74 -2.33
N LEU A 156 -16.07 18.53 -2.73
CA LEU A 156 -16.14 17.33 -1.88
C LEU A 156 -15.24 17.48 -0.64
N ARG A 157 -14.07 18.10 -0.78
CA ARG A 157 -13.09 18.30 0.31
C ARG A 157 -13.53 19.38 1.31
N GLU A 158 -13.94 20.54 0.80
CA GLU A 158 -14.02 21.76 1.61
C GLU A 158 -15.45 22.24 1.91
N ALA A 159 -16.45 21.89 1.09
CA ALA A 159 -17.79 22.44 1.26
C ALA A 159 -18.42 21.99 2.58
N LYS A 160 -19.12 22.88 3.30
CA LYS A 160 -19.87 22.50 4.51
C LYS A 160 -21.14 21.74 4.12
N LEU A 161 -21.08 20.42 4.16
CA LEU A 161 -22.18 19.53 3.83
C LEU A 161 -22.68 18.84 5.09
N ASN A 162 -24.00 18.70 5.24
CA ASN A 162 -24.55 17.74 6.18
C ASN A 162 -24.47 16.31 5.62
N GLU A 163 -24.76 15.30 6.44
CA GLU A 163 -24.66 13.89 6.05
C GLU A 163 -25.46 13.54 4.79
N ALA A 164 -26.70 14.03 4.68
CA ALA A 164 -27.55 13.77 3.51
C ALA A 164 -27.00 14.43 2.23
N GLN A 165 -26.47 15.64 2.34
CA GLN A 165 -25.84 16.36 1.24
C GLN A 165 -24.54 15.68 0.80
N LEU A 166 -23.71 15.25 1.76
CA LEU A 166 -22.48 14.50 1.50
C LEU A 166 -22.79 13.18 0.79
N ALA A 167 -23.73 12.40 1.32
CA ALA A 167 -24.13 11.13 0.72
C ALA A 167 -24.64 11.32 -0.72
N LYS A 168 -25.50 12.32 -0.96
CA LYS A 168 -25.99 12.63 -2.30
C LYS A 168 -24.85 13.02 -3.26
N MET A 169 -23.88 13.79 -2.77
CA MET A 169 -22.72 14.19 -3.56
C MET A 169 -21.81 13.00 -3.87
N VAL A 170 -21.49 12.15 -2.90
CA VAL A 170 -20.69 10.94 -3.10
C VAL A 170 -21.35 9.98 -4.09
N LEU A 171 -22.68 9.82 -4.03
CA LEU A 171 -23.43 9.01 -5.00
C LEU A 171 -23.24 9.56 -6.43
N ALA A 172 -23.45 10.86 -6.62
CA ALA A 172 -23.31 11.48 -7.94
C ALA A 172 -21.87 11.39 -8.49
N LEU A 173 -20.86 11.68 -7.66
CA LEU A 173 -19.46 11.60 -8.09
C LEU A 173 -19.04 10.16 -8.39
N ALA A 174 -19.53 9.17 -7.65
CA ALA A 174 -19.26 7.77 -7.93
C ALA A 174 -19.85 7.34 -9.27
N ASP A 175 -21.07 7.79 -9.58
CA ASP A 175 -21.70 7.56 -10.89
C ASP A 175 -20.87 8.22 -12.01
N ASP A 176 -20.40 9.46 -11.82
CA ASP A 176 -19.55 10.15 -12.80
C ASP A 176 -18.23 9.39 -13.06
N ILE A 177 -17.58 8.91 -12.00
CA ILE A 177 -16.31 8.15 -12.09
C ILE A 177 -16.52 6.83 -12.83
N VAL A 178 -17.54 6.05 -12.46
CA VAL A 178 -17.80 4.73 -13.07
C VAL A 178 -18.18 4.89 -14.55
N ASN A 179 -18.86 5.98 -14.92
CA ASN A 179 -19.23 6.30 -16.29
C ASN A 179 -18.15 7.06 -17.07
N ALA A 180 -17.00 7.37 -16.46
CA ALA A 180 -15.93 8.12 -17.12
C ALA A 180 -15.41 7.33 -18.35
N PRO A 181 -15.34 7.94 -19.55
CA PRO A 181 -14.88 7.25 -20.76
C PRO A 181 -13.49 6.62 -20.63
N LYS A 182 -12.62 7.19 -19.78
CA LYS A 182 -11.26 6.69 -19.52
C LYS A 182 -11.25 5.34 -18.78
N LEU A 183 -12.29 5.08 -18.00
CA LEU A 183 -12.47 3.85 -17.23
C LEU A 183 -13.45 2.88 -17.91
N ALA A 184 -13.92 3.22 -19.12
CA ALA A 184 -14.77 2.34 -19.91
C ALA A 184 -14.10 0.97 -20.13
N GLY A 185 -14.85 -0.09 -19.87
CA GLY A 185 -14.35 -1.47 -19.95
C GLY A 185 -13.65 -1.99 -18.69
N GLN A 186 -13.46 -1.16 -17.66
CA GLN A 186 -13.01 -1.60 -16.35
C GLN A 186 -14.22 -2.04 -15.49
N SER A 187 -14.08 -3.15 -14.77
CA SER A 187 -15.08 -3.62 -13.82
C SER A 187 -14.89 -2.92 -12.46
N LEU A 188 -15.35 -1.68 -12.36
CA LEU A 188 -15.29 -0.91 -11.12
C LEU A 188 -16.49 -1.23 -10.22
N ASP A 189 -16.21 -1.58 -8.96
CA ASP A 189 -17.25 -1.69 -7.95
C ASP A 189 -17.59 -0.28 -7.43
N ILE A 190 -18.82 0.14 -7.68
CA ILE A 190 -19.30 1.47 -7.30
C ILE A 190 -19.25 1.72 -5.79
N ASN A 191 -19.41 0.70 -4.95
CA ASN A 191 -19.35 0.86 -3.50
C ASN A 191 -17.91 1.06 -3.02
N ILE A 192 -16.93 0.45 -3.70
CA ILE A 192 -15.52 0.75 -3.45
C ILE A 192 -15.21 2.20 -3.83
N VAL A 193 -15.67 2.66 -5.00
CA VAL A 193 -15.48 4.07 -5.43
C VAL A 193 -16.09 5.03 -4.40
N ARG A 194 -17.31 4.76 -3.92
CA ARG A 194 -17.96 5.55 -2.86
C ARG A 194 -17.14 5.57 -1.58
N ALA A 195 -16.66 4.43 -1.12
CA ALA A 195 -15.83 4.33 0.09
C ALA A 195 -14.55 5.17 -0.06
N LEU A 196 -13.87 5.09 -1.21
CA LEU A 196 -12.70 5.90 -1.50
C LEU A 196 -13.02 7.40 -1.53
N LEU A 197 -14.16 7.81 -2.10
CA LEU A 197 -14.58 9.22 -2.09
C LEU A 197 -14.80 9.76 -0.66
N TYR A 198 -15.29 8.96 0.28
CA TYR A 198 -15.37 9.38 1.67
C TYR A 198 -13.99 9.68 2.28
N LEU A 199 -12.93 8.97 1.87
CA LEU A 199 -11.56 9.24 2.32
C LEU A 199 -10.99 10.58 1.80
N GLN A 200 -11.62 11.19 0.79
CA GLN A 200 -11.22 12.51 0.30
C GLN A 200 -11.71 13.64 1.18
N ARG A 201 -12.53 13.36 2.20
CA ARG A 201 -13.06 14.41 3.06
C ARG A 201 -11.98 14.93 4.01
N SER A 202 -11.71 16.23 3.97
CA SER A 202 -10.76 16.88 4.89
C SER A 202 -11.42 17.32 6.21
N ASP A 203 -12.42 16.57 6.69
CA ASP A 203 -13.14 16.87 7.93
C ASP A 203 -12.70 15.89 9.02
N PRO A 204 -12.04 16.33 10.10
CA PRO A 204 -11.51 15.45 11.14
C PRO A 204 -12.59 14.74 12.00
N ARG A 205 -13.88 14.95 11.71
CA ARG A 205 -15.01 14.29 12.37
C ARG A 205 -15.43 12.97 11.69
N ILE A 206 -14.91 12.69 10.50
CA ILE A 206 -15.08 11.45 9.73
C ILE A 206 -13.71 10.77 9.64
#